data_AF-A6J1I4-F1
#
_entry.id   AF-A6J1I4-F1
#
_cell.length_a   1.000
_cell.length_b   1.000
_cell.length_c   1.000
_cell.angle_alpha   90.00
_cell.angle_beta   90.00
_cell.angle_gamma   90.00
#
_symmetry.space_group_name_H-M   'P 1'
#
loop_
_entity.id
_entity.type
_entity.pdbx_description
1 polymer ?
#
loop_
_entity_poly.entity_id
_entity_poly.type
_entity_poly.pdbx_seq_one_letter_code
_entity_poly.pdbx_strand_id
1 'polypeptide(L)'
;MAAGRRVGLGPRSHPAMAPWKKKRLRKRRTGASQARDSDSEDGEFEIQAEDDARARKLGPGRALPSFPTSECVSDVEPDTREMVRAQNKKKKKSGGFQSMGLSYPVFKGIMKKGYKVPTPIQRKTIPVILDGKDVVAMARTGSGKTACFLLPMFERLKARSAQTGARALILSPTRELALQTMKFTKELGKFTGLKTALILGGDKMEDQFAALHENPDIIIATPGRLVHVAVEMNLKLQSVEYVVFDEADRLFEMGFAEQLQEIIGRLPGGHQTVLFSATLPKLLVEFARADFLLPCA
;
A
#
# COMPACT_ATOMS: atom_id res chain seq x y z
N MET A 1 9.72 57.76 55.16
CA MET A 1 9.74 59.19 54.81
C MET A 1 10.36 59.28 53.41
N ALA A 2 9.55 59.37 52.34
CA ALA A 2 9.26 60.58 51.55
C ALA A 2 10.55 61.24 50.97
N ALA A 3 10.73 61.51 49.68
CA ALA A 3 9.81 61.82 48.60
C ALA A 3 10.47 61.61 47.21
N GLY A 4 9.66 61.32 46.18
CA GLY A 4 10.07 61.35 44.77
C GLY A 4 8.98 62.01 43.93
N ARG A 5 9.28 63.17 43.32
CA ARG A 5 8.36 63.97 42.50
C ARG A 5 8.18 63.38 41.10
N ARG A 6 6.94 63.45 40.59
CA ARG A 6 6.54 63.16 39.21
C ARG A 6 6.86 64.33 38.28
N VAL A 7 7.25 64.02 37.04
CA VAL A 7 7.09 64.89 35.87
C VAL A 7 6.57 64.01 34.73
N GLY A 8 5.52 64.44 34.04
CA GLY A 8 4.97 63.76 32.87
C GLY A 8 4.85 64.72 31.69
N LEU A 9 5.09 64.20 30.48
CA LEU A 9 4.68 64.69 29.14
C LEU A 9 4.77 63.44 28.24
N GLY A 10 3.71 62.85 27.70
CA GLY A 10 2.81 63.36 26.65
C GLY A 10 3.10 62.58 25.34
N PRO A 11 2.19 61.72 24.82
CA PRO A 11 2.47 60.87 23.66
C PRO A 11 2.33 61.61 22.32
N ARG A 12 3.23 61.29 21.38
CA ARG A 12 3.27 61.82 20.00
C ARG A 12 2.24 61.13 19.10
N SER A 13 1.55 61.94 18.29
CA SER A 13 0.59 61.56 17.25
C SER A 13 1.28 61.24 15.92
N HIS A 14 0.75 60.24 15.19
CA HIS A 14 1.02 60.00 13.76
C HIS A 14 -0.30 59.99 12.97
N PRO A 15 -0.30 60.39 11.68
CA PRO A 15 -1.51 60.77 10.95
C PRO A 15 -2.21 59.61 10.21
N ALA A 16 -3.45 59.91 9.81
CA ALA A 16 -4.48 59.04 9.26
C ALA A 16 -4.28 58.57 7.79
N MET A 17 -4.90 57.44 7.44
CA MET A 17 -5.39 57.15 6.08
C MET A 17 -6.78 56.50 6.10
N ALA A 18 -7.61 56.92 5.14
CA ALA A 18 -9.04 56.69 5.02
C ALA A 18 -9.43 55.35 4.34
N PRO A 19 -10.70 54.89 4.44
CA PRO A 19 -11.14 53.59 3.95
C PRO A 19 -11.75 53.63 2.53
N TRP A 20 -11.39 52.67 1.66
CA TRP A 20 -12.02 52.53 0.33
C TRP A 20 -13.06 51.39 0.30
N LYS A 21 -14.25 51.74 -0.20
CA LYS A 21 -15.48 50.93 -0.34
C LYS A 21 -15.47 49.87 -1.45
N LYS A 22 -16.25 48.83 -1.21
CA LYS A 22 -16.72 47.76 -2.12
C LYS A 22 -17.34 48.30 -3.43
N LYS A 23 -17.13 47.60 -4.55
CA LYS A 23 -17.97 47.68 -5.75
C LYS A 23 -18.34 46.28 -6.25
N ARG A 24 -19.65 46.00 -6.26
CA ARG A 24 -20.29 44.85 -6.93
C ARG A 24 -20.36 45.12 -8.42
N LEU A 25 -20.21 44.09 -9.26
CA LEU A 25 -20.75 44.10 -10.62
C LEU A 25 -21.35 42.72 -10.96
N ARG A 26 -22.59 42.73 -11.46
CA ARG A 26 -23.38 41.57 -11.87
C ARG A 26 -23.16 41.28 -13.36
N LYS A 27 -22.85 40.00 -13.66
CA LYS A 27 -23.50 39.06 -14.61
C LYS A 27 -23.79 39.50 -16.06
N ARG A 28 -23.32 38.71 -17.03
CA ARG A 28 -24.10 38.26 -18.22
C ARG A 28 -23.72 36.83 -18.63
N ARG A 29 -24.75 36.05 -18.99
CA ARG A 29 -24.72 34.68 -19.55
C ARG A 29 -24.80 34.76 -21.09
N THR A 30 -24.13 33.85 -21.77
CA THR A 30 -24.39 33.20 -23.08
C THR A 30 -23.32 32.09 -23.19
N GLY A 31 -23.49 30.85 -23.62
CA GLY A 31 -24.52 30.12 -24.37
C GLY A 31 -23.80 29.08 -25.26
N ALA A 32 -23.95 27.79 -24.94
CA ALA A 32 -23.89 26.56 -25.75
C ALA A 32 -22.74 26.19 -26.74
N SER A 33 -22.45 24.87 -26.72
CA SER A 33 -21.83 24.00 -27.75
C SER A 33 -20.29 24.11 -27.88
N GLN A 34 -19.49 23.05 -27.88
CA GLN A 34 -19.55 21.81 -28.65
C GLN A 34 -18.73 20.68 -27.99
N ALA A 35 -19.22 19.45 -28.11
CA ALA A 35 -18.48 18.23 -27.85
C ALA A 35 -17.49 17.94 -28.99
N ARG A 36 -16.29 17.47 -28.66
CA ARG A 36 -15.42 16.67 -29.54
C ARG A 36 -14.71 15.61 -28.72
N ASP A 37 -14.93 14.37 -29.14
CA ASP A 37 -14.16 13.16 -28.88
C ASP A 37 -12.71 13.28 -29.40
N SER A 38 -11.88 12.28 -29.04
CA SER A 38 -10.43 12.05 -29.28
C SER A 38 -9.54 12.52 -28.12
N ASP A 39 -8.61 11.75 -27.56
CA ASP A 39 -7.96 10.52 -28.02
C ASP A 39 -7.62 9.59 -26.84
N SER A 40 -7.63 8.30 -27.16
CA SER A 40 -7.02 7.20 -26.43
C SER A 40 -5.51 7.36 -26.40
N GLU A 41 -4.94 7.49 -25.20
CA GLU A 41 -3.50 7.33 -24.95
C GLU A 41 -3.30 6.18 -23.96
N ASP A 42 -3.03 5.00 -24.52
CA ASP A 42 -2.48 3.86 -23.81
C ASP A 42 -1.07 4.22 -23.35
N GLY A 43 -0.95 4.76 -22.13
CA GLY A 43 0.34 4.95 -21.49
C GLY A 43 1.03 3.59 -21.29
N GLU A 44 2.16 3.41 -21.95
CA GLU A 44 3.07 2.29 -21.73
C GLU A 44 3.51 2.25 -20.26
N PHE A 45 3.28 1.11 -19.61
CA PHE A 45 3.69 0.86 -18.22
C PHE A 45 4.86 -0.12 -18.24
N GLU A 46 6.07 0.36 -17.96
CA GLU A 46 7.23 -0.50 -17.72
C GLU A 46 7.11 -1.17 -16.35
N ILE A 47 7.20 -2.50 -16.34
CA ILE A 47 7.42 -3.32 -15.16
C ILE A 47 8.74 -4.04 -15.41
N GLN A 48 9.78 -3.73 -14.63
CA GLN A 48 11.01 -4.50 -14.62
C GLN A 48 10.85 -5.63 -13.60
N ALA A 49 10.70 -6.85 -14.11
CA ALA A 49 10.82 -8.08 -13.33
C ALA A 49 11.95 -8.88 -13.95
N GLU A 50 13.00 -9.16 -13.17
CA GLU A 50 14.06 -10.08 -13.59
C GLU A 50 13.58 -11.52 -13.34
N ASP A 51 13.46 -12.30 -14.41
CA ASP A 51 13.08 -13.72 -14.37
C ASP A 51 14.27 -14.57 -14.83
N ASP A 52 14.73 -15.45 -13.94
CA ASP A 52 15.85 -16.36 -14.17
C ASP A 52 15.31 -17.75 -14.58
N ALA A 53 15.70 -18.23 -15.75
CA ALA A 53 15.16 -19.45 -16.37
C ALA A 53 16.21 -20.56 -16.46
N ARG A 54 15.89 -21.75 -15.91
CA ARG A 54 16.52 -22.99 -16.39
C ARG A 54 15.58 -24.19 -16.37
N ALA A 55 15.40 -24.75 -17.56
CA ALA A 55 14.59 -25.91 -17.91
C ALA A 55 15.21 -27.27 -17.52
N ARG A 56 14.38 -28.33 -17.48
CA ARG A 56 14.74 -29.68 -17.97
C ARG A 56 13.50 -30.55 -18.29
N LYS A 57 13.55 -31.18 -19.48
CA LYS A 57 12.63 -32.17 -20.08
C LYS A 57 12.87 -33.59 -19.52
N LEU A 58 11.90 -34.50 -19.69
CA LEU A 58 12.05 -35.87 -20.25
C LEU A 58 10.68 -36.57 -20.41
N GLY A 59 10.55 -37.42 -21.45
CA GLY A 59 9.32 -38.10 -21.91
C GLY A 59 9.14 -39.56 -21.43
N PRO A 60 8.62 -40.50 -22.25
CA PRO A 60 7.26 -41.03 -22.13
C PRO A 60 7.13 -42.57 -21.94
N GLY A 61 5.95 -43.06 -21.52
CA GLY A 61 5.46 -44.43 -21.86
C GLY A 61 4.67 -45.23 -20.81
N ARG A 62 3.41 -45.58 -21.16
CA ARG A 62 2.57 -46.80 -20.89
C ARG A 62 2.52 -47.43 -19.47
N ALA A 63 1.46 -48.10 -18.98
CA ALA A 63 0.12 -48.52 -19.45
C ALA A 63 -0.80 -48.72 -18.20
N LEU A 64 -2.12 -48.68 -18.38
CA LEU A 64 -3.11 -48.88 -17.29
C LEU A 64 -3.54 -50.36 -17.17
N PRO A 65 -3.80 -50.90 -15.97
CA PRO A 65 -4.47 -52.18 -15.80
C PRO A 65 -5.99 -52.06 -15.89
N SER A 66 -6.60 -53.14 -16.38
CA SER A 66 -8.02 -53.39 -16.66
C SER A 66 -8.92 -53.46 -15.42
N PHE A 67 -10.18 -53.05 -15.57
CA PHE A 67 -11.27 -53.26 -14.60
C PHE A 67 -12.13 -54.47 -14.98
N PRO A 68 -12.71 -55.22 -14.01
CA PRO A 68 -13.80 -56.13 -14.28
C PRO A 68 -15.17 -55.42 -14.31
N THR A 69 -16.03 -55.98 -15.13
CA THR A 69 -17.39 -55.60 -15.53
C THR A 69 -18.45 -55.78 -14.45
N SER A 70 -19.45 -54.88 -14.41
CA SER A 70 -20.83 -55.23 -14.11
C SER A 70 -21.78 -54.22 -14.77
N GLU A 71 -22.75 -54.75 -15.48
CA GLU A 71 -23.71 -54.12 -16.38
C GLU A 71 -24.70 -53.22 -15.64
N CYS A 72 -25.06 -52.04 -16.20
CA CYS A 72 -26.45 -51.60 -16.35
C CYS A 72 -26.58 -50.22 -17.06
N VAL A 73 -27.34 -50.26 -18.16
CA VAL A 73 -28.15 -49.23 -18.85
C VAL A 73 -27.55 -47.91 -19.39
N SER A 74 -28.09 -47.58 -20.56
CA SER A 74 -27.87 -46.46 -21.47
C SER A 74 -27.92 -45.08 -20.83
N ASP A 75 -26.96 -44.22 -21.18
CA ASP A 75 -27.21 -42.89 -21.74
C ASP A 75 -25.90 -42.27 -22.26
N VAL A 76 -26.00 -41.57 -23.39
CA VAL A 76 -24.90 -40.87 -24.04
C VAL A 76 -24.56 -39.63 -23.18
N GLU A 77 -23.48 -39.68 -22.41
CA GLU A 77 -22.92 -38.50 -21.71
C GLU A 77 -21.79 -37.89 -22.56
N PRO A 78 -22.06 -36.87 -23.40
CA PRO A 78 -20.99 -36.02 -23.88
C PRO A 78 -20.66 -34.98 -22.81
N ASP A 79 -19.37 -34.80 -22.60
CA ASP A 79 -18.80 -33.48 -22.33
C ASP A 79 -19.10 -32.78 -20.99
N THR A 80 -19.43 -33.49 -19.91
CA THR A 80 -19.36 -32.88 -18.57
C THR A 80 -17.93 -32.46 -18.23
N ARG A 81 -16.92 -33.17 -18.75
CA ARG A 81 -15.50 -32.93 -18.45
C ARG A 81 -14.88 -31.77 -19.23
N GLU A 82 -15.22 -31.56 -20.51
CA GLU A 82 -14.77 -30.34 -21.21
C GLU A 82 -15.66 -29.16 -20.84
N MET A 83 -16.94 -29.34 -20.51
CA MET A 83 -17.75 -28.26 -19.89
C MET A 83 -17.17 -27.77 -18.56
N VAL A 84 -16.75 -28.66 -17.65
CA VAL A 84 -16.12 -28.26 -16.38
C VAL A 84 -14.75 -27.62 -16.61
N ARG A 85 -13.95 -28.14 -17.57
CA ARG A 85 -12.67 -27.52 -17.96
C ARG A 85 -12.88 -26.16 -18.64
N ALA A 86 -13.90 -26.00 -19.48
CA ALA A 86 -14.26 -24.76 -20.16
C ALA A 86 -14.84 -23.74 -19.18
N GLN A 87 -15.63 -24.16 -18.20
CA GLN A 87 -16.10 -23.31 -17.10
C GLN A 87 -14.95 -22.84 -16.22
N ASN A 88 -13.99 -23.71 -15.89
CA ASN A 88 -12.78 -23.34 -15.16
C ASN A 88 -11.86 -22.43 -15.98
N LYS A 89 -11.78 -22.63 -17.31
CA LYS A 89 -11.04 -21.76 -18.25
C LYS A 89 -11.73 -20.41 -18.45
N LYS A 90 -13.08 -20.34 -18.41
CA LYS A 90 -13.88 -19.10 -18.40
C LYS A 90 -13.75 -18.34 -17.07
N LYS A 91 -13.72 -19.03 -15.93
CA LYS A 91 -13.46 -18.40 -14.61
C LYS A 91 -12.01 -17.90 -14.49
N LYS A 92 -11.04 -18.55 -15.13
CA LYS A 92 -9.67 -18.05 -15.23
C LYS A 92 -9.55 -16.75 -16.06
N LYS A 93 -10.53 -16.43 -16.91
CA LYS A 93 -10.59 -15.17 -17.69
C LYS A 93 -11.28 -14.01 -16.96
N SER A 94 -11.97 -14.24 -15.85
CA SER A 94 -12.43 -13.12 -15.04
C SER A 94 -11.24 -12.63 -14.22
N GLY A 95 -10.59 -11.55 -14.67
CA GLY A 95 -9.57 -10.82 -13.91
C GLY A 95 -10.14 -10.12 -12.66
N GLY A 96 -11.01 -10.82 -11.92
CA GLY A 96 -11.61 -10.42 -10.65
C GLY A 96 -10.75 -10.86 -9.46
N PHE A 97 -11.08 -10.39 -8.26
CA PHE A 97 -10.34 -10.77 -7.05
C PHE A 97 -10.45 -12.27 -6.72
N GLN A 98 -11.49 -12.95 -7.21
CA GLN A 98 -11.71 -14.39 -7.01
C GLN A 98 -10.63 -15.26 -7.66
N SER A 99 -10.02 -14.79 -8.75
CA SER A 99 -8.99 -15.56 -9.47
C SER A 99 -7.60 -15.38 -8.90
N MET A 100 -7.42 -14.51 -7.89
CA MET A 100 -6.14 -14.22 -7.24
C MET A 100 -5.81 -15.17 -6.07
N GLY A 101 -6.66 -16.15 -5.76
CA GLY A 101 -6.36 -17.16 -4.73
C GLY A 101 -6.39 -16.64 -3.29
N LEU A 102 -7.08 -15.53 -3.03
CA LEU A 102 -7.15 -14.90 -1.70
C LEU A 102 -7.93 -15.75 -0.70
N SER A 103 -7.49 -15.73 0.56
CA SER A 103 -8.16 -16.33 1.70
C SER A 103 -9.56 -15.75 1.93
N TYR A 104 -10.42 -16.54 2.57
CA TYR A 104 -11.79 -16.11 2.86
C TYR A 104 -11.89 -14.81 3.68
N PRO A 105 -11.09 -14.59 4.76
CA PRO A 105 -11.12 -13.34 5.52
C PRO A 105 -10.81 -12.11 4.66
N VAL A 106 -9.79 -12.18 3.81
CA VAL A 106 -9.37 -11.08 2.94
C VAL A 106 -10.41 -10.84 1.85
N PHE A 107 -10.88 -11.89 1.19
CA PHE A 107 -11.91 -11.79 0.16
C PHE A 107 -13.23 -11.21 0.73
N LYS A 108 -13.61 -11.59 1.95
CA LYS A 108 -14.77 -11.01 2.64
C LYS A 108 -14.60 -9.51 2.91
N GLY A 109 -13.38 -9.08 3.23
CA GLY A 109 -13.01 -7.67 3.38
C GLY A 109 -13.21 -6.87 2.08
N ILE A 110 -12.71 -7.39 0.96
CA ILE A 110 -12.89 -6.83 -0.39
C ILE A 110 -14.38 -6.65 -0.71
N MET A 111 -15.18 -7.69 -0.50
CA MET A 111 -16.62 -7.66 -0.77
C MET A 111 -17.34 -6.65 0.13
N LYS A 112 -16.98 -6.58 1.42
CA LYS A 112 -17.59 -5.61 2.35
C LYS A 112 -17.23 -4.17 2.02
N LYS A 113 -16.04 -3.93 1.47
CA LYS A 113 -15.61 -2.62 0.96
C LYS A 113 -16.32 -2.23 -0.34
N GLY A 114 -17.00 -3.19 -0.99
CA GLY A 114 -17.77 -2.97 -2.22
C GLY A 114 -16.95 -3.14 -3.50
N TYR A 115 -15.77 -3.75 -3.43
CA TYR A 115 -14.91 -3.96 -4.58
C TYR A 115 -15.39 -5.16 -5.40
N LYS A 116 -15.73 -4.90 -6.66
CA LYS A 116 -16.24 -5.93 -7.59
C LYS A 116 -15.17 -6.44 -8.54
N VAL A 117 -14.41 -5.51 -9.12
CA VAL A 117 -13.39 -5.78 -10.13
C VAL A 117 -12.13 -5.00 -9.74
N PRO A 118 -10.94 -5.62 -9.76
CA PRO A 118 -9.69 -4.92 -9.49
C PRO A 118 -9.41 -3.85 -10.55
N THR A 119 -8.74 -2.78 -10.16
CA THR A 119 -8.25 -1.75 -11.09
C THR A 119 -7.10 -2.30 -11.95
N PRO A 120 -6.71 -1.63 -13.05
CA PRO A 120 -5.58 -2.08 -13.88
C PRO A 120 -4.28 -2.28 -13.09
N ILE A 121 -3.94 -1.35 -12.18
CA ILE A 121 -2.74 -1.49 -11.34
C ILE A 121 -2.88 -2.70 -10.41
N GLN A 122 -4.04 -2.89 -9.77
CA GLN A 122 -4.30 -4.03 -8.89
C GLN A 122 -4.19 -5.37 -9.62
N ARG A 123 -4.70 -5.49 -10.85
CA ARG A 123 -4.56 -6.71 -11.65
C ARG A 123 -3.11 -7.06 -11.97
N LYS A 124 -2.29 -6.03 -12.22
CA LYS A 124 -0.89 -6.22 -12.59
C LYS A 124 -0.02 -6.52 -11.35
N THR A 125 -0.21 -5.80 -10.25
CA THR A 125 0.71 -5.84 -9.11
C THR A 125 0.33 -6.87 -8.05
N ILE A 126 -0.96 -7.07 -7.75
CA ILE A 126 -1.36 -8.00 -6.67
C ILE A 126 -0.79 -9.41 -6.89
N PRO A 127 -0.90 -10.04 -8.08
CA PRO A 127 -0.35 -11.38 -8.28
C PRO A 127 1.18 -11.43 -8.10
N VAL A 128 1.89 -10.42 -8.61
CA VAL A 128 3.36 -10.34 -8.49
C VAL A 128 3.80 -10.24 -7.03
N ILE A 129 3.09 -9.43 -6.24
CA ILE A 129 3.39 -9.28 -4.82
C ILE A 129 3.00 -10.55 -4.04
N LEU A 130 1.91 -11.23 -4.40
CA LEU A 130 1.52 -12.52 -3.81
C LEU A 130 2.55 -13.62 -4.07
N ASP A 131 3.26 -13.56 -5.19
CA ASP A 131 4.36 -14.47 -5.53
C ASP A 131 5.65 -14.17 -4.72
N GLY A 132 5.63 -13.19 -3.82
CA GLY A 132 6.74 -12.86 -2.92
C GLY A 132 7.83 -12.01 -3.56
N LYS A 133 7.62 -11.51 -4.78
CA LYS A 133 8.58 -10.64 -5.48
C LYS A 133 8.55 -9.22 -4.93
N ASP A 134 9.71 -8.58 -4.91
CA ASP A 134 9.80 -7.14 -4.68
C ASP A 134 9.22 -6.37 -5.86
N VAL A 135 8.62 -5.22 -5.59
CA VAL A 135 7.90 -4.44 -6.60
C VAL A 135 8.16 -2.95 -6.47
N VAL A 136 8.50 -2.32 -7.59
CA VAL A 136 8.36 -0.87 -7.77
C VAL A 136 7.21 -0.62 -8.73
N ALA A 137 6.22 0.14 -8.26
CA ALA A 137 5.02 0.43 -9.03
C ALA A 137 4.80 1.95 -9.16
N MET A 138 4.79 2.42 -10.40
CA MET A 138 4.36 3.78 -10.72
C MET A 138 2.84 3.86 -10.81
N ALA A 139 2.22 4.68 -9.97
CA ALA A 139 0.78 4.86 -9.99
C ALA A 139 0.37 6.24 -9.45
N ARG A 140 -0.52 6.92 -10.20
CA ARG A 140 -1.16 8.16 -9.75
C ARG A 140 -2.08 7.92 -8.54
N THR A 141 -2.36 8.98 -7.79
CA THR A 141 -3.36 8.96 -6.71
C THR A 141 -4.74 8.54 -7.25
N GLY A 142 -5.53 7.87 -6.43
CA GLY A 142 -6.86 7.37 -6.84
C GLY A 142 -6.86 6.12 -7.73
N SER A 143 -5.71 5.59 -8.13
CA SER A 143 -5.58 4.36 -8.94
C SER A 143 -5.94 3.05 -8.20
N GLY A 144 -6.10 3.12 -6.88
CA GLY A 144 -6.36 1.95 -6.03
C GLY A 144 -5.10 1.26 -5.48
N LYS A 145 -3.94 1.94 -5.51
CA LYS A 145 -2.64 1.44 -5.03
C LYS A 145 -2.66 0.87 -3.60
N THR A 146 -3.46 1.43 -2.71
CA THR A 146 -3.53 0.99 -1.30
C THR A 146 -3.96 -0.47 -1.18
N ALA A 147 -4.90 -0.93 -2.00
CA ALA A 147 -5.28 -2.34 -2.00
C ALA A 147 -4.19 -3.25 -2.60
N CYS A 148 -3.33 -2.72 -3.47
CA CYS A 148 -2.28 -3.49 -4.12
C CYS A 148 -1.27 -4.03 -3.11
N PHE A 149 -0.87 -3.24 -2.11
CA PHE A 149 0.06 -3.69 -1.08
C PHE A 149 -0.63 -4.29 0.15
N LEU A 150 -1.87 -3.88 0.49
CA LEU A 150 -2.54 -4.41 1.67
C LEU A 150 -3.07 -5.83 1.48
N LEU A 151 -3.63 -6.16 0.31
CA LEU A 151 -4.20 -7.49 0.09
C LEU A 151 -3.14 -8.59 0.18
N PRO A 152 -1.98 -8.48 -0.50
CA PRO A 152 -0.89 -9.43 -0.33
C PRO A 152 -0.32 -9.46 1.08
N MET A 153 -0.19 -8.30 1.74
CA MET A 153 0.25 -8.23 3.14
C MET A 153 -0.66 -9.05 4.05
N PHE A 154 -1.98 -8.93 3.92
CA PHE A 154 -2.92 -9.71 4.73
C PHE A 154 -2.80 -11.22 4.45
N GLU A 155 -2.64 -11.62 3.18
CA GLU A 155 -2.43 -13.02 2.81
C GLU A 155 -1.11 -13.58 3.37
N ARG A 156 -0.05 -12.77 3.37
CA ARG A 156 1.25 -13.13 3.94
C ARG A 156 1.17 -13.32 5.45
N LEU A 157 0.60 -12.34 6.16
CA LEU A 157 0.49 -12.36 7.61
C LEU A 157 -0.51 -13.40 8.14
N LYS A 158 -1.53 -13.76 7.33
CA LYS A 158 -2.63 -14.73 7.59
C LYS A 158 -3.53 -14.41 8.79
N ALA A 159 -2.96 -14.45 9.99
CA ALA A 159 -3.66 -14.28 11.26
C ALA A 159 -2.75 -13.57 12.27
N ARG A 160 -3.35 -13.02 13.33
CA ARG A 160 -2.61 -12.33 14.40
C ARG A 160 -1.56 -13.23 15.07
N SER A 161 -0.38 -12.66 15.32
CA SER A 161 0.62 -13.24 16.21
C SER A 161 0.93 -12.29 17.37
N ALA A 162 0.48 -12.63 18.58
CA ALA A 162 0.66 -11.77 19.75
C ALA A 162 2.09 -11.76 20.33
N GLN A 163 2.95 -12.70 19.90
CA GLN A 163 4.30 -12.90 20.47
C GLN A 163 5.42 -12.48 19.52
N THR A 164 5.16 -12.39 18.21
CA THR A 164 6.18 -12.14 17.20
C THR A 164 6.55 -10.66 17.09
N GLY A 165 5.68 -9.75 17.55
CA GLY A 165 5.79 -8.32 17.30
C GLY A 165 5.37 -7.95 15.88
N ALA A 166 5.80 -6.78 15.42
CA ALA A 166 5.46 -6.29 14.08
C ALA A 166 6.07 -7.17 12.99
N ARG A 167 5.24 -7.58 12.04
CA ARG A 167 5.59 -8.41 10.89
C ARG A 167 5.46 -7.67 9.56
N ALA A 168 4.73 -6.55 9.54
CA ALA A 168 4.68 -5.67 8.39
C ALA A 168 4.86 -4.21 8.78
N LEU A 169 5.52 -3.45 7.90
CA LEU A 169 5.78 -2.03 8.06
C LEU A 169 5.31 -1.26 6.82
N ILE A 170 4.54 -0.20 7.02
CA ILE A 170 4.13 0.73 5.97
C ILE A 170 4.62 2.13 6.33
N LEU A 171 5.45 2.70 5.47
CA LEU A 171 6.00 4.05 5.60
C LEU A 171 5.23 5.00 4.69
N SER A 172 4.72 6.08 5.27
CA SER A 172 3.99 7.13 4.57
C SER A 172 4.60 8.51 4.87
N PRO A 173 4.63 9.44 3.90
CA PRO A 173 5.36 10.70 4.04
C PRO A 173 4.67 11.70 4.96
N THR A 174 3.34 11.63 5.09
CA THR A 174 2.58 12.55 5.94
C THR A 174 1.64 11.83 6.89
N ARG A 175 1.23 12.54 7.96
CA ARG A 175 0.25 12.05 8.93
C ARG A 175 -1.09 11.72 8.29
N GLU A 176 -1.53 12.58 7.38
CA GLU A 176 -2.82 12.48 6.70
C GLU A 176 -2.87 11.22 5.85
N LEU A 177 -1.80 10.93 5.10
CA LEU A 177 -1.69 9.72 4.29
C LEU A 177 -1.63 8.46 5.17
N ALA A 178 -0.85 8.49 6.25
CA ALA A 178 -0.79 7.38 7.19
C ALA A 178 -2.17 7.09 7.84
N LEU A 179 -2.92 8.12 8.22
CA LEU A 179 -4.28 7.99 8.74
C LEU A 179 -5.26 7.42 7.70
N GLN A 180 -5.15 7.86 6.44
CA GLN A 180 -5.95 7.30 5.35
C GLN A 180 -5.63 5.82 5.13
N THR A 181 -4.36 5.46 5.11
CA THR A 181 -3.90 4.07 4.99
C THR A 181 -4.35 3.23 6.19
N MET A 182 -4.28 3.74 7.41
CA MET A 182 -4.79 3.07 8.62
C MET A 182 -6.30 2.82 8.52
N LYS A 183 -7.09 3.82 8.14
CA LYS A 183 -8.53 3.65 7.94
C LYS A 183 -8.82 2.55 6.90
N PHE A 184 -8.11 2.59 5.78
CA PHE A 184 -8.29 1.62 4.71
C PHE A 184 -7.84 0.21 5.13
N THR A 185 -6.77 0.10 5.90
CA THR A 185 -6.28 -1.15 6.51
C THR A 185 -7.32 -1.77 7.41
N LYS A 186 -7.94 -0.99 8.32
CA LYS A 186 -9.01 -1.47 9.20
C LYS A 186 -10.27 -1.91 8.45
N GLU A 187 -10.64 -1.19 7.41
CA GLU A 187 -11.83 -1.50 6.61
C GLU A 187 -11.64 -2.76 5.77
N LEU A 188 -10.50 -2.87 5.07
CA LEU A 188 -10.21 -3.97 4.17
C LEU A 188 -9.79 -5.23 4.94
N GLY A 189 -9.00 -5.07 6.00
CA GLY A 189 -8.51 -6.15 6.86
C GLY A 189 -9.46 -6.55 7.98
N LYS A 190 -10.70 -6.02 8.01
CA LYS A 190 -11.66 -6.19 9.12
C LYS A 190 -11.83 -7.61 9.65
N PHE A 191 -11.72 -8.61 8.77
CA PHE A 191 -11.97 -10.01 9.11
C PHE A 191 -10.69 -10.83 9.36
N THR A 192 -9.50 -10.23 9.23
CA THR A 192 -8.21 -10.91 9.39
C THR A 192 -7.80 -11.11 10.84
N GLY A 193 -8.33 -10.28 11.76
CA GLY A 193 -7.94 -10.25 13.16
C GLY A 193 -6.57 -9.63 13.43
N LEU A 194 -5.86 -9.18 12.39
CA LEU A 194 -4.55 -8.52 12.50
C LEU A 194 -4.70 -7.20 13.27
N LYS A 195 -3.74 -6.93 14.16
CA LYS A 195 -3.63 -5.67 14.87
C LYS A 195 -2.72 -4.71 14.12
N THR A 196 -3.13 -3.45 14.08
CA THR A 196 -2.36 -2.38 13.43
C THR A 196 -2.14 -1.24 14.41
N ALA A 197 -0.90 -0.77 14.52
CA ALA A 197 -0.55 0.46 15.24
C ALA A 197 -0.22 1.58 14.26
N LEU A 198 -0.44 2.81 14.69
CA LEU A 198 -0.17 4.03 13.93
C LEU A 198 0.88 4.86 14.68
N ILE A 199 2.01 5.14 14.03
CA ILE A 199 3.17 5.79 14.65
C ILE A 199 3.50 7.11 13.98
N LEU A 200 3.09 8.24 14.57
CA LEU A 200 3.06 9.54 13.89
C LEU A 200 3.61 10.71 14.72
N GLY A 201 4.34 11.61 14.06
CA GLY A 201 4.91 12.81 14.68
C GLY A 201 3.83 13.80 15.13
N GLY A 202 3.89 14.34 16.35
CA GLY A 202 2.89 15.27 16.89
C GLY A 202 1.92 14.64 17.90
N ASP A 203 1.83 13.31 17.95
CA ASP A 203 1.12 12.60 19.02
C ASP A 203 2.03 12.45 20.25
N LYS A 204 1.43 12.27 21.44
CA LYS A 204 2.17 12.05 22.69
C LYS A 204 2.95 10.74 22.61
N MET A 205 4.15 10.72 23.20
CA MET A 205 5.03 9.57 23.06
C MET A 205 4.51 8.36 23.85
N GLU A 206 3.90 8.62 25.00
CA GLU A 206 3.28 7.61 25.86
C GLU A 206 2.19 6.83 25.11
N ASP A 207 1.41 7.52 24.28
CA ASP A 207 0.37 6.88 23.44
C ASP A 207 0.99 5.97 22.38
N GLN A 208 2.16 6.36 21.82
CA GLN A 208 2.88 5.53 20.85
C GLN A 208 3.46 4.28 21.52
N PHE A 209 4.03 4.43 22.71
CA PHE A 209 4.57 3.33 23.49
C PHE A 209 3.47 2.35 23.88
N ALA A 210 2.33 2.85 24.37
CA ALA A 210 1.16 2.04 24.67
C ALA A 210 0.67 1.25 23.44
N ALA A 211 0.59 1.90 22.27
CA ALA A 211 0.17 1.24 21.03
C ALA A 211 1.13 0.12 20.60
N LEU A 212 2.44 0.28 20.80
CA LEU A 212 3.44 -0.75 20.49
C LEU A 212 3.47 -1.87 21.52
N HIS A 213 3.21 -1.59 22.80
CA HIS A 213 3.08 -2.60 23.86
C HIS A 213 1.94 -3.58 23.62
N GLU A 214 0.95 -3.25 22.79
CA GLU A 214 -0.09 -4.18 22.37
C GLU A 214 0.38 -5.29 21.41
N ASN A 215 1.66 -5.28 21.00
CA ASN A 215 2.27 -6.16 20.01
C ASN A 215 1.46 -6.19 18.69
N PRO A 216 1.42 -5.06 17.96
CA PRO A 216 0.73 -5.00 16.68
C PRO A 216 1.42 -5.88 15.63
N ASP A 217 0.64 -6.45 14.71
CA ASP A 217 1.17 -7.20 13.56
C ASP A 217 1.68 -6.27 12.46
N ILE A 218 1.03 -5.10 12.32
CA ILE A 218 1.30 -4.11 11.28
C ILE A 218 1.60 -2.77 11.93
N ILE A 219 2.69 -2.12 11.53
CA ILE A 219 2.98 -0.73 11.88
C ILE A 219 2.76 0.13 10.63
N ILE A 220 1.99 1.20 10.77
CA ILE A 220 1.89 2.28 9.77
C ILE A 220 2.53 3.51 10.39
N ALA A 221 3.52 4.12 9.74
CA ALA A 221 4.29 5.18 10.36
C ALA A 221 4.76 6.28 9.39
N THR A 222 5.02 7.46 9.96
CA THR A 222 5.89 8.46 9.34
C THR A 222 7.35 8.19 9.76
N PRO A 223 8.34 8.23 8.85
CA PRO A 223 9.72 7.80 9.13
C PRO A 223 10.33 8.43 10.39
N GLY A 224 10.26 9.77 10.51
CA GLY A 224 10.87 10.48 11.63
C GLY A 224 10.34 10.05 13.01
N ARG A 225 9.04 9.78 13.15
CA ARG A 225 8.49 9.29 14.43
C ARG A 225 8.87 7.83 14.68
N LEU A 226 8.89 7.00 13.65
CA LEU A 226 9.27 5.60 13.81
C LEU A 226 10.72 5.47 14.32
N VAL A 227 11.65 6.23 13.74
CA VAL A 227 13.05 6.29 14.20
C VAL A 227 13.11 6.71 15.66
N HIS A 228 12.46 7.81 16.02
CA HIS A 228 12.47 8.31 17.40
C HIS A 228 11.96 7.24 18.38
N VAL A 229 10.83 6.60 18.09
CA VAL A 229 10.28 5.53 18.93
C VAL A 229 11.20 4.30 18.95
N ALA A 230 11.83 3.97 17.83
CA ALA A 230 12.72 2.83 17.73
C ALA A 230 14.01 2.99 18.55
N VAL A 231 14.52 4.21 18.66
CA VAL A 231 15.64 4.55 19.54
C VAL A 231 15.21 4.49 21.00
N GLU A 232 14.15 5.22 21.38
CA GLU A 232 13.71 5.35 22.77
C GLU A 232 13.27 4.01 23.40
N MET A 233 12.54 3.18 22.64
CA MET A 233 12.07 1.88 23.14
C MET A 233 13.03 0.72 22.86
N ASN A 234 14.13 0.97 22.14
CA ASN A 234 14.92 -0.10 21.52
C ASN A 234 14.02 -1.08 20.72
N LEU A 235 13.13 -0.52 19.88
CA LEU A 235 12.12 -1.29 19.15
C LEU A 235 12.79 -2.29 18.20
N LYS A 236 12.38 -3.55 18.33
CA LYS A 236 12.84 -4.65 17.50
C LYS A 236 11.96 -4.80 16.27
N LEU A 237 12.56 -4.72 15.09
CA LEU A 237 11.90 -4.92 13.80
C LEU A 237 12.33 -6.22 13.10
N GLN A 238 13.02 -7.12 13.80
CA GLN A 238 13.61 -8.35 13.22
C GLN A 238 12.57 -9.35 12.71
N SER A 239 11.32 -9.22 13.13
CA SER A 239 10.21 -10.06 12.66
C SER A 239 9.49 -9.51 11.42
N VAL A 240 9.87 -8.30 10.95
CA VAL A 240 9.24 -7.68 9.79
C VAL A 240 9.63 -8.45 8.53
N GLU A 241 8.62 -8.97 7.83
CA GLU A 241 8.79 -9.76 6.62
C GLU A 241 8.20 -9.07 5.38
N TYR A 242 7.53 -7.92 5.56
CA TYR A 242 6.87 -7.18 4.49
C TYR A 242 6.92 -5.67 4.73
N VAL A 243 7.51 -4.93 3.80
CA VAL A 243 7.77 -3.49 3.93
C VAL A 243 7.17 -2.75 2.75
N VAL A 244 6.51 -1.63 3.04
CA VAL A 244 5.87 -0.78 2.03
C VAL A 244 6.38 0.65 2.15
N PHE A 245 6.77 1.23 1.02
CA PHE A 245 7.01 2.66 0.86
C PHE A 245 5.88 3.26 0.02
N ASP A 246 4.93 3.96 0.65
CA ASP A 246 3.80 4.61 -0.04
C ASP A 246 4.11 6.07 -0.35
N GLU A 247 3.89 6.50 -1.59
CA GLU A 247 4.30 7.81 -2.10
C GLU A 247 5.80 8.05 -1.90
N ALA A 248 6.58 7.10 -2.41
CA ALA A 248 8.01 7.04 -2.14
C ALA A 248 8.76 8.26 -2.69
N ASP A 249 8.42 8.78 -3.88
CA ASP A 249 8.91 10.07 -4.35
C ASP A 249 8.79 11.17 -3.30
N ARG A 250 7.62 11.30 -2.65
CA ARG A 250 7.41 12.29 -1.59
C ARG A 250 8.21 12.03 -0.33
N LEU A 251 8.49 10.77 0.01
CA LEU A 251 9.39 10.47 1.13
C LEU A 251 10.78 11.10 0.90
N PHE A 252 11.29 11.06 -0.33
CA PHE A 252 12.57 11.68 -0.70
C PHE A 252 12.47 13.20 -0.83
N GLU A 253 11.39 13.73 -1.44
CA GLU A 253 11.16 15.18 -1.53
C GLU A 253 11.12 15.86 -0.15
N MET A 254 10.61 15.16 0.86
CA MET A 254 10.54 15.64 2.24
C MET A 254 11.83 15.42 3.05
N GLY A 255 12.87 14.86 2.42
CA GLY A 255 14.18 14.67 3.06
C GLY A 255 14.24 13.52 4.06
N PHE A 256 13.39 12.50 3.94
CA PHE A 256 13.40 11.36 4.88
C PHE A 256 14.50 10.32 4.62
N ALA A 257 15.42 10.56 3.68
CA ALA A 257 16.38 9.56 3.21
C ALA A 257 17.21 8.95 4.36
N GLU A 258 17.71 9.77 5.29
CA GLU A 258 18.49 9.29 6.44
C GLU A 258 17.64 8.40 7.38
N GLN A 259 16.40 8.82 7.65
CA GLN A 259 15.50 8.04 8.51
C GLN A 259 15.10 6.72 7.84
N LEU A 260 14.91 6.70 6.52
CA LEU A 260 14.63 5.47 5.78
C LEU A 260 15.82 4.51 5.86
N GLN A 261 17.05 4.99 5.70
CA GLN A 261 18.26 4.17 5.84
C GLN A 261 18.38 3.59 7.25
N GLU A 262 18.11 4.38 8.29
CA GLU A 262 18.13 3.88 9.67
C GLU A 262 17.06 2.81 9.91
N ILE A 263 15.85 3.01 9.38
CA ILE A 263 14.78 2.02 9.47
C ILE A 263 15.19 0.72 8.77
N ILE A 264 15.72 0.80 7.55
CA ILE A 264 16.20 -0.36 6.78
C ILE A 264 17.29 -1.11 7.54
N GLY A 265 18.25 -0.39 8.14
CA GLY A 265 19.30 -1.01 8.95
C GLY A 265 18.81 -1.80 10.17
N ARG A 266 17.54 -1.62 10.58
CA ARG A 266 16.89 -2.36 11.69
C ARG A 266 16.07 -3.56 11.22
N LEU A 267 15.78 -3.65 9.92
CA LEU A 267 15.00 -4.73 9.29
C LEU A 267 15.86 -5.98 9.06
N PRO A 268 15.27 -7.18 9.02
CA PRO A 268 16.00 -8.40 8.66
C PRO A 268 16.26 -8.43 7.14
N GLY A 269 17.38 -8.99 6.66
CA GLY A 269 17.70 -8.99 5.22
C GLY A 269 16.77 -9.81 4.30
N GLY A 270 15.83 -10.59 4.83
CA GLY A 270 14.91 -11.47 4.07
C GLY A 270 13.47 -10.97 3.97
N HIS A 271 13.23 -9.66 4.09
CA HIS A 271 11.89 -9.08 3.95
C HIS A 271 11.56 -8.84 2.48
N GLN A 272 10.26 -8.81 2.16
CA GLN A 272 9.78 -8.39 0.85
C GLN A 272 9.52 -6.87 0.87
N THR A 273 10.01 -6.15 -0.12
CA THR A 273 9.82 -4.70 -0.26
C THR A 273 8.89 -4.35 -1.42
N VAL A 274 7.92 -3.50 -1.14
CA VAL A 274 6.96 -2.99 -2.12
C VAL A 274 6.92 -1.47 -2.09
N LEU A 275 7.24 -0.85 -3.22
CA LEU A 275 7.38 0.59 -3.36
C LEU A 275 6.34 1.14 -4.34
N PHE A 276 5.56 2.12 -3.90
CA PHE A 276 4.59 2.83 -4.72
C PHE A 276 4.93 4.30 -4.82
N SER A 277 5.01 4.81 -6.05
CA SER A 277 5.41 6.19 -6.33
C SER A 277 4.62 6.77 -7.49
N ALA A 278 4.43 8.10 -7.56
CA ALA A 278 3.84 8.73 -8.74
C ALA A 278 4.90 9.00 -9.82
N THR A 279 6.15 9.21 -9.38
CA THR A 279 7.32 9.47 -10.21
C THR A 279 8.51 8.60 -9.81
N LEU A 280 9.50 8.44 -10.69
CA LEU A 280 10.73 7.70 -10.40
C LEU A 280 11.97 8.57 -10.61
N PRO A 281 12.28 9.50 -9.69
CA PRO A 281 13.54 10.23 -9.74
C PRO A 281 14.73 9.27 -9.58
N LYS A 282 15.89 9.63 -10.12
CA LYS A 282 17.10 8.78 -10.10
C LYS A 282 17.44 8.27 -8.70
N LEU A 283 17.36 9.14 -7.70
CA LEU A 283 17.64 8.81 -6.30
C LEU A 283 16.74 7.68 -5.77
N LEU A 284 15.45 7.68 -6.14
CA LEU A 284 14.51 6.65 -5.74
C LEU A 284 14.81 5.31 -6.44
N VAL A 285 15.22 5.36 -7.71
CA VAL A 285 15.63 4.15 -8.47
C VAL A 285 16.90 3.56 -7.87
N GLU A 286 17.88 4.38 -7.53
CA GLU A 286 19.12 3.96 -6.85
C GLU A 286 18.82 3.37 -5.47
N PHE A 287 17.93 3.99 -4.71
CA PHE A 287 17.47 3.46 -3.43
C PHE A 287 16.79 2.10 -3.57
N ALA A 288 15.83 1.98 -4.49
CA ALA A 288 15.11 0.73 -4.72
C ALA A 288 16.08 -0.39 -5.13
N ARG A 289 17.03 -0.10 -6.02
CA ARG A 289 18.08 -1.05 -6.40
C ARG A 289 18.96 -1.43 -5.21
N ALA A 290 19.38 -0.47 -4.39
CA ALA A 290 20.20 -0.77 -3.22
C ALA A 290 19.46 -1.67 -2.21
N ASP A 291 18.17 -1.45 -2.00
CA ASP A 291 17.37 -2.28 -1.11
C ASP A 291 17.15 -3.69 -1.69
N PHE A 292 16.82 -3.82 -2.99
CA PHE A 292 16.58 -5.11 -3.63
C PHE A 292 17.86 -5.92 -3.94
N LEU A 293 18.99 -5.25 -4.14
CA LEU A 293 20.27 -5.86 -4.52
C LEU A 293 21.21 -6.08 -3.35
N LEU A 294 20.73 -5.96 -2.11
CA LEU A 294 21.46 -6.45 -0.94
C LEU A 294 20.94 -7.84 -0.55
N PRO A 295 21.37 -8.93 -1.21
CA PRO A 295 21.50 -10.16 -0.47
C PRO A 295 22.59 -9.88 0.57
N CYS A 296 22.19 -9.72 1.85
CA CYS A 296 23.17 -9.56 2.92
C CYS A 296 24.19 -10.71 2.84
N ALA A 297 25.47 -10.34 2.80
CA ALA A 297 26.60 -11.23 3.02
C ALA A 297 26.57 -11.84 4.43
#